data_AF-A0A0X3VML8-F1
#
_entry.id   AF-A0A0X3VML8-F1
#
_cell.length_a   1.000
_cell.length_b   1.000
_cell.length_c   1.000
_cell.angle_alpha   90.00
_cell.angle_beta   90.00
_cell.angle_gamma   90.00
#
_symmetry.space_group_name_H-M   'P 1'
#
loop_
_entity.id
_entity.type
_entity.pdbx_description
1 polymer ?
#
loop_
_entity_poly.entity_id
_entity_poly.type
_entity_poly.pdbx_seq_one_letter_code
_entity_poly.pdbx_strand_id
1 'polypeptide(L)'
;MSEADNAEREARLPKWAQEELRKLRRDLAAEREQVAELKGGKPDSNTYWVTSHEAVAPLPRDARVGFRLVENGVPYQGRVLAHVEEGKLVVRGASPLIIRPESSSAFSVEFSE
;
A
#
# COMPACT_ATOMS: atom_id res chain seq x y z
N MET A 1 14.48 10.75 33.32
CA MET A 1 15.71 9.95 33.50
C MET A 1 16.59 10.23 32.30
N SER A 2 17.85 10.60 32.52
CA SER A 2 18.75 10.97 31.42
C SER A 2 19.29 9.71 30.72
N GLU A 3 19.70 9.81 29.45
CA GLU A 3 20.36 8.69 28.74
C GLU A 3 21.63 8.22 29.46
N ALA A 4 22.30 9.13 30.17
CA ALA A 4 23.48 8.83 30.98
C ALA A 4 23.15 7.88 32.15
N ASP A 5 22.00 8.04 32.81
CA ASP A 5 21.58 7.17 33.92
C ASP A 5 21.27 5.73 33.45
N ASN A 6 20.79 5.57 32.22
CA ASN A 6 20.52 4.26 31.63
C ASN A 6 21.80 3.54 31.22
N ALA A 7 22.78 4.26 30.65
CA ALA A 7 24.07 3.70 30.27
C ALA A 7 24.85 3.17 31.49
N GLU A 8 24.81 3.88 32.62
CA GLU A 8 25.48 3.46 33.84
C GLU A 8 24.84 2.21 34.47
N ARG A 9 23.51 2.08 34.40
CA ARG A 9 22.79 0.88 34.86
C ARG A 9 23.05 -0.33 33.97
N GLU A 10 23.12 -0.15 32.67
CA GLU A 10 23.41 -1.23 31.72
C GLU A 10 24.83 -1.78 31.86
N ALA A 11 25.79 -0.91 32.19
CA ALA A 11 27.16 -1.33 32.47
C ALA A 11 27.28 -2.25 33.70
N ARG A 12 26.31 -2.19 34.64
CA ARG A 12 26.25 -3.04 35.85
C ARG A 12 25.60 -4.40 35.61
N LEU A 13 25.03 -4.65 34.42
CA LEU A 13 24.43 -5.94 34.09
C LEU A 13 25.49 -7.01 33.81
N PRO A 14 25.19 -8.30 34.05
CA PRO A 14 26.03 -9.40 33.58
C PRO A 14 26.25 -9.36 32.06
N LYS A 15 27.41 -9.82 31.57
CA LYS A 15 27.76 -9.76 30.13
C LYS A 15 26.70 -10.37 29.21
N TRP A 16 26.11 -11.50 29.60
CA TRP A 16 25.04 -12.16 28.83
C TRP A 16 23.78 -11.28 28.71
N ALA A 17 23.44 -10.54 29.76
CA ALA A 17 22.29 -9.64 29.77
C ALA A 17 22.57 -8.38 28.93
N GLN A 18 23.81 -7.89 28.91
CA GLN A 18 24.22 -6.77 28.03
C GLN A 18 24.14 -7.16 26.54
N GLU A 19 24.56 -8.39 26.20
CA GLU A 19 24.48 -8.90 24.84
C GLU A 19 23.02 -9.07 24.38
N GLU A 20 22.16 -9.61 25.23
CA GLU A 20 20.74 -9.77 24.89
C GLU A 20 20.05 -8.41 24.76
N LEU A 21 20.40 -7.43 25.59
CA LEU A 21 19.86 -6.07 25.50
C LEU A 21 20.30 -5.37 24.19
N ARG A 22 21.55 -5.57 23.75
CA ARG A 22 22.04 -5.11 22.44
C ARG A 22 21.34 -5.80 21.28
N LYS A 23 21.05 -7.09 21.41
CA LYS A 23 20.31 -7.86 20.41
C LYS A 23 18.87 -7.36 20.32
N LEU A 24 18.14 -7.29 21.43
CA LEU A 24 16.78 -6.76 21.51
C LEU A 24 16.67 -5.32 20.99
N ARG A 25 17.67 -4.46 21.22
CA ARG A 25 17.71 -3.12 20.63
C ARG A 25 17.85 -3.12 19.11
N ARG A 26 18.68 -4.01 18.57
CA ARG A 26 18.83 -4.17 17.11
C ARG A 26 17.55 -4.72 16.50
N ASP A 27 16.96 -5.72 17.13
CA ASP A 27 15.71 -6.33 16.68
C ASP A 27 14.57 -5.30 16.74
N LEU A 28 14.45 -4.53 17.82
CA LEU A 28 13.49 -3.43 17.94
C LEU A 28 13.73 -2.33 16.91
N ALA A 29 14.98 -2.02 16.57
CA ALA A 29 15.29 -1.03 15.53
C ALA A 29 14.89 -1.53 14.14
N ALA A 30 15.21 -2.78 13.82
CA ALA A 30 14.82 -3.42 12.56
C ALA A 30 13.29 -3.56 12.45
N GLU A 31 12.61 -3.91 13.55
CA GLU A 31 11.16 -4.01 13.59
C GLU A 31 10.52 -2.62 13.50
N ARG A 32 11.10 -1.59 14.12
CA ARG A 32 10.65 -0.20 13.94
C ARG A 32 10.88 0.32 12.53
N GLU A 33 11.96 -0.09 11.87
CA GLU A 33 12.24 0.23 10.47
C GLU A 33 11.22 -0.44 9.54
N GLN A 34 10.96 -1.75 9.71
CA GLN A 34 9.91 -2.47 8.99
C GLN A 34 8.53 -1.90 9.27
N VAL A 35 8.22 -1.59 10.54
CA VAL A 35 6.95 -0.97 10.91
C VAL A 35 6.85 0.46 10.39
N ALA A 36 7.95 1.22 10.27
CA ALA A 36 7.95 2.54 9.63
C ALA A 36 7.83 2.43 8.11
N GLU A 37 8.37 1.38 7.48
CA GLU A 37 8.15 1.07 6.07
C GLU A 37 6.69 0.67 5.80
N LEU A 38 6.08 -0.07 6.73
CA LEU A 38 4.69 -0.52 6.64
C LEU A 38 3.66 0.54 7.07
N LYS A 39 3.96 1.35 8.10
CA LYS A 39 3.12 2.46 8.60
C LYS A 39 3.37 3.76 7.85
N GLY A 40 4.54 3.91 7.23
CA GLY A 40 4.87 4.95 6.28
C GLY A 40 4.12 4.71 4.98
N GLY A 41 2.81 5.00 5.00
CA GLY A 41 2.04 5.18 3.79
C GLY A 41 2.86 6.00 2.79
N LYS A 42 3.01 5.46 1.57
CA LYS A 42 3.90 6.04 0.57
C LYS A 42 3.65 7.54 0.44
N PRO A 43 4.62 8.41 0.79
CA PRO A 43 4.42 9.86 0.79
C PRO A 43 4.12 10.45 -0.60
N ASP A 44 4.21 9.62 -1.63
CA ASP A 44 4.08 9.99 -3.04
C ASP A 44 3.07 9.07 -3.77
N SER A 45 2.09 8.51 -3.03
CA SER A 45 1.03 7.72 -3.68
C SER A 45 0.00 8.59 -4.38
N ASN A 46 -0.22 8.32 -5.65
CA ASN A 46 -1.33 8.85 -6.45
C ASN A 46 -2.52 7.87 -6.56
N THR A 47 -2.42 6.68 -5.96
CA THR A 47 -3.41 5.61 -6.11
C THR A 47 -3.70 4.96 -4.76
N TYR A 48 -4.98 4.77 -4.45
CA TYR A 48 -5.41 4.20 -3.17
C TYR A 48 -6.36 3.03 -3.41
N TRP A 49 -6.16 1.95 -2.65
CA TRP A 49 -7.12 0.86 -2.59
C TRP A 49 -8.20 1.21 -1.57
N VAL A 50 -9.46 1.20 -2.00
CA VAL A 50 -10.63 1.52 -1.16
C VAL A 50 -11.60 0.34 -1.24
N THR A 51 -12.03 -0.17 -0.09
CA THR A 51 -13.10 -1.17 -0.01
C THR A 51 -14.38 -0.55 0.54
N SER A 52 -15.53 -1.22 0.36
CA SER A 52 -16.84 -0.74 0.83
C SER A 52 -16.94 -0.59 2.35
N HIS A 53 -16.06 -1.25 3.12
CA HIS A 53 -16.20 -1.37 4.58
C HIS A 53 -14.99 -0.91 5.38
N GLU A 54 -13.77 -0.80 4.82
CA GLU A 54 -12.65 -0.21 5.56
C GLU A 54 -11.39 0.09 4.72
N ALA A 55 -10.55 0.94 5.32
CA ALA A 55 -9.14 1.28 5.06
C ALA A 55 -8.72 1.64 3.62
N VAL A 56 -8.44 2.93 3.44
CA VAL A 56 -7.68 3.49 2.32
C VAL A 56 -6.23 3.03 2.46
N ALA A 57 -5.81 2.00 1.72
CA ALA A 57 -4.42 1.56 1.68
C ALA A 57 -3.69 2.24 0.50
N PRO A 58 -2.60 3.00 0.73
CA PRO A 58 -1.84 3.62 -0.35
C PRO A 58 -1.11 2.57 -1.17
N LEU A 59 -1.25 2.62 -2.50
CA LEU A 59 -0.49 1.79 -3.44
C LEU A 59 0.85 2.47 -3.83
N PRO A 60 1.78 1.76 -4.49
CA PRO A 60 2.89 2.41 -5.18
C PRO A 60 2.47 3.60 -6.04
N ARG A 61 3.29 4.65 -6.10
CA ARG A 61 3.15 5.69 -7.12
C ARG A 61 3.11 5.04 -8.50
N ASP A 62 2.18 5.50 -9.34
CA ASP A 62 1.96 4.99 -10.70
C ASP A 62 1.58 3.51 -10.73
N ALA A 63 1.04 2.99 -9.61
CA ALA A 63 0.48 1.65 -9.57
C ALA A 63 -0.62 1.49 -10.62
N ARG A 64 -0.54 0.37 -11.33
CA ARG A 64 -1.56 -0.06 -12.29
C ARG A 64 -2.49 -1.06 -11.63
N VAL A 65 -3.72 -0.63 -11.39
CA VAL A 65 -4.77 -1.50 -10.84
C VAL A 65 -5.45 -2.21 -11.99
N GLY A 66 -5.41 -3.53 -11.97
CA GLY A 66 -6.05 -4.31 -13.01
C GLY A 66 -7.32 -4.98 -12.54
N PHE A 67 -8.43 -4.61 -13.17
CA PHE A 67 -9.76 -5.14 -12.95
C PHE A 67 -10.05 -6.28 -13.92
N ARG A 68 -10.64 -7.35 -13.40
CA ARG A 68 -11.23 -8.41 -14.20
C ARG A 68 -12.74 -8.24 -14.11
N LEU A 69 -13.38 -7.94 -15.24
CA LEU A 69 -14.82 -7.83 -15.30
C LEU A 69 -15.41 -9.24 -15.23
N VAL A 70 -16.48 -9.40 -14.46
CA VAL A 70 -17.20 -10.66 -14.30
C VAL A 70 -18.62 -10.42 -14.77
N GLU A 71 -19.06 -11.21 -15.74
CA GLU A 71 -20.41 -11.15 -16.28
C GLU A 71 -21.10 -12.49 -16.00
N ASN A 72 -22.25 -12.46 -15.32
CA ASN A 72 -23.00 -13.67 -14.93
C ASN A 72 -22.15 -14.73 -14.19
N GLY A 73 -21.17 -14.29 -13.40
CA GLY A 73 -20.25 -15.18 -12.67
C GLY A 73 -19.12 -15.77 -13.52
N VAL A 74 -19.09 -15.48 -14.83
CA VAL A 74 -18.02 -15.88 -15.74
C VAL A 74 -17.04 -14.72 -15.89
N PRO A 75 -15.73 -14.92 -15.60
CA PRO A 75 -14.75 -13.87 -15.82
C PRO A 75 -14.60 -13.61 -17.32
N TYR A 76 -14.79 -12.35 -17.73
CA TYR A 76 -14.45 -11.94 -19.07
C TYR A 76 -12.93 -12.12 -19.29
N GLN A 77 -12.52 -12.58 -20.47
CA GLN A 77 -11.09 -12.86 -20.73
C GLN A 77 -10.25 -11.57 -20.75
N GLY A 78 -10.87 -10.43 -21.06
CA GLY A 78 -10.26 -9.11 -21.04
C GLY A 78 -9.95 -8.60 -19.63
N ARG A 79 -8.84 -7.87 -19.51
CA ARG A 79 -8.47 -7.10 -18.31
C ARG A 79 -8.57 -5.61 -18.62
N VAL A 80 -9.04 -4.85 -17.65
CA VAL A 80 -8.99 -3.38 -17.67
C VAL A 80 -7.91 -2.93 -16.70
N LEU A 81 -6.98 -2.10 -17.14
CA LEU A 81 -5.94 -1.50 -16.32
C LEU A 81 -6.27 -0.03 -16.10
N ALA A 82 -6.27 0.42 -14.85
CA ALA A 82 -6.39 1.81 -14.49
C ALA A 82 -5.15 2.29 -13.74
N HIS A 83 -4.65 3.47 -14.09
CA HIS A 83 -3.55 4.14 -13.38
C HIS A 83 -3.68 5.64 -13.49
N VAL A 84 -3.03 6.37 -12.58
CA VAL A 84 -2.94 7.83 -12.67
C VAL A 84 -1.68 8.22 -13.43
N GLU A 85 -1.82 9.10 -14.40
CA GLU A 85 -0.73 9.64 -15.21
C GLU A 85 -1.00 11.13 -15.43
N GLU A 86 -0.06 12.01 -15.02
CA GLU A 86 -0.18 13.46 -15.19
C GLU A 86 -1.49 14.07 -14.65
N GLY A 87 -1.99 13.58 -13.52
CA GLY A 87 -3.25 14.05 -12.91
C GLY A 87 -4.52 13.56 -13.62
N LYS A 88 -4.40 12.65 -14.58
CA LYS A 88 -5.52 12.00 -15.28
C LYS A 88 -5.63 10.55 -14.86
N LEU A 89 -6.86 10.05 -14.77
CA LEU A 89 -7.11 8.61 -14.69
C LEU A 89 -7.04 8.03 -16.11
N VAL A 90 -6.08 7.16 -16.35
CA VAL A 90 -5.90 6.45 -17.62
C VAL A 90 -6.48 5.05 -17.47
N VAL A 91 -7.42 4.71 -18.34
CA VAL A 91 -8.04 3.37 -18.40
C VAL A 91 -7.67 2.71 -19.72
N ARG A 92 -7.11 1.50 -19.67
CA ARG A 92 -6.69 0.71 -20.84
C ARG A 92 -7.34 -0.67 -20.82
N GLY A 93 -7.98 -1.04 -21.91
CA GLY A 93 -8.54 -2.38 -22.10
C GLY A 93 -7.64 -3.25 -22.97
N ALA A 94 -7.76 -4.57 -22.82
CA ALA A 94 -7.22 -5.52 -23.79
C ALA A 94 -7.97 -5.50 -25.13
N SER A 95 -9.23 -5.04 -25.11
CA SER A 95 -10.13 -4.85 -26.25
C SER A 95 -10.67 -3.41 -26.22
N PRO A 96 -11.35 -2.93 -27.30
CA PRO A 96 -11.99 -1.62 -27.28
C PRO A 96 -12.93 -1.49 -26.08
N LEU A 97 -12.91 -0.32 -25.43
CA LEU A 97 -13.71 -0.03 -24.26
C LEU A 97 -14.81 0.97 -24.62
N ILE A 98 -16.01 0.75 -24.09
CA ILE A 98 -17.08 1.73 -24.10
C ILE A 98 -17.08 2.40 -22.73
N ILE A 99 -16.95 3.73 -22.72
CA ILE A 99 -17.02 4.56 -21.52
C ILE A 99 -18.36 5.27 -21.53
N ARG A 100 -19.23 4.97 -20.56
CA ARG A 100 -20.55 5.62 -20.44
C ARG A 100 -20.55 6.57 -19.25
N PRO A 101 -20.80 7.88 -19.45
CA PRO A 101 -21.05 8.77 -18.33
C PRO A 101 -22.35 8.38 -17.62
N GLU A 102 -22.35 8.45 -16.30
CA GLU A 102 -23.51 8.18 -15.44
C GLU A 102 -23.93 9.45 -14.68
N SER A 103 -24.96 9.34 -13.83
CA SER A 103 -25.34 10.43 -12.95
C SER A 103 -24.27 10.69 -11.89
N SER A 104 -24.08 11.96 -11.51
CA SER A 104 -23.23 12.37 -10.39
C SER A 104 -21.75 11.94 -10.49
N SER A 105 -20.99 12.56 -11.39
CA SER A 105 -19.52 12.44 -11.47
C SER A 105 -18.99 11.00 -11.59
N ALA A 106 -19.80 10.10 -12.13
CA ALA A 106 -19.48 8.70 -12.33
C ALA A 106 -19.46 8.34 -13.81
N PHE A 107 -18.74 7.28 -14.14
CA PHE A 107 -18.78 6.64 -15.45
C PHE A 107 -18.60 5.13 -15.27
N SER A 108 -19.23 4.35 -16.13
CA SER A 108 -18.98 2.92 -16.26
C SER A 108 -18.06 2.64 -17.44
N VAL A 109 -17.33 1.54 -17.33
CA VAL A 109 -16.45 1.01 -18.38
C VAL A 109 -16.86 -0.42 -18.66
N GLU A 110 -17.11 -0.72 -19.92
CA GLU A 110 -17.38 -2.07 -20.41
C GLU A 110 -16.52 -2.36 -21.64
N PHE A 111 -16.42 -3.64 -22.01
CA PHE A 111 -15.83 -4.02 -23.28
C PHE A 111 -16.84 -3.78 -24.40
N SER A 112 -16.35 -3.24 -25.52
CA SER A 112 -17.09 -3.35 -26.78
C SER A 112 -17.13 -4.82 -27.16
N GLU A 113 -18.33 -5.33 -27.39
CA GLU A 113 -18.55 -6.63 -28.04
C GLU A 113 -17.82 -6.72 -29.38
#